data_AF-X8DSK6-F1
#
_entry.id   AF-X8DSK6-F1
#
_cell.length_a   1.000
_cell.length_b   1.000
_cell.length_c   1.000
_cell.angle_alpha   90.00
_cell.angle_beta   90.00
_cell.angle_gamma   90.00
#
_symmetry.space_group_name_H-M   'P 1'
#
loop_
_entity.id
_entity.type
_entity.pdbx_description
1 polymer ?
#
loop_
_entity_poly.entity_id
_entity_poly.type
_entity_poly.pdbx_seq_one_letter_code
_entity_poly.pdbx_strand_id
1 'polypeptide(L)' 'MAIKSLNDLLAEGVSGKGVLVRSDLNVPLEYLDGNIAHISDPGRIVASVPTIRALAGAGPRSS' A
#
# COMPACT_ATOMS: atom_id res chain seq x y z
N MET A 1 -0.98 -9.83 24.19
CA MET A 1 -1.88 -10.08 23.04
C MET A 1 -1.01 -10.16 21.81
N ALA A 2 -1.12 -11.20 20.98
CA ALA A 2 -0.34 -11.30 19.75
C ALA A 2 -1.01 -10.46 18.64
N ILE A 3 -0.23 -9.60 17.97
CA ILE A 3 -0.70 -8.85 16.81
C ILE A 3 -0.59 -9.79 15.60
N LYS A 4 -1.69 -10.02 14.87
CA LYS A 4 -1.65 -10.78 13.62
C LYS A 4 -0.83 -10.02 12.57
N SER A 5 0.06 -10.73 11.90
CA SER A 5 0.88 -10.20 10.82
C SER A 5 0.14 -10.21 9.47
N LEU A 6 0.76 -9.60 8.47
CA LEU A 6 0.29 -9.71 7.08
C LEU A 6 0.25 -11.17 6.61
N ASN A 7 1.26 -11.98 6.95
CA ASN A 7 1.31 -13.38 6.52
C ASN A 7 0.17 -14.20 7.11
N ASP A 8 -0.20 -13.94 8.36
CA ASP A 8 -1.35 -14.61 9.00
C ASP A 8 -2.64 -14.25 8.27
N LEU A 9 -2.83 -12.98 7.93
CA LEU A 9 -3.99 -12.51 7.18
C LEU A 9 -4.06 -13.15 5.77
N LEU A 10 -2.93 -13.27 5.09
CA LEU A 10 -2.85 -13.90 3.77
C LEU A 10 -3.17 -15.40 3.83
N ALA A 11 -2.68 -16.10 4.86
CA ALA A 11 -2.97 -17.51 5.09
C ALA A 11 -4.46 -17.78 5.35
N GLU A 12 -5.17 -16.84 5.99
CA GLU A 12 -6.62 -16.91 6.21
C GLU A 12 -7.46 -16.65 4.93
N GLY A 13 -6.84 -16.09 3.88
CA GLY A 13 -7.48 -15.79 2.61
C GLY A 13 -8.28 -14.49 2.62
N VAL A 14 -7.96 -13.60 1.66
CA VAL A 14 -8.57 -12.27 1.51
C VAL A 14 -9.33 -12.08 0.19
N SER A 15 -9.42 -13.13 -0.64
CA SER A 15 -10.17 -13.11 -1.89
C SER A 15 -11.63 -12.69 -1.68
N GLY A 16 -12.10 -11.73 -2.47
CA GLY A 16 -13.47 -11.18 -2.38
C GLY A 16 -13.73 -10.30 -1.15
N LYS A 17 -12.72 -10.05 -0.30
CA LYS A 17 -12.85 -9.18 0.88
C LYS A 17 -12.21 -7.82 0.62
N GLY A 18 -12.85 -6.75 1.09
CA GLY A 18 -12.22 -5.44 1.18
C GLY A 18 -11.21 -5.41 2.34
N VAL A 19 -9.96 -5.04 2.07
CA VAL A 19 -8.90 -4.92 3.09
C VAL A 19 -8.53 -3.44 3.25
N LEU A 20 -8.72 -2.89 4.45
CA LEU A 20 -8.30 -1.53 4.78
C LEU A 20 -6.82 -1.54 5.19
N VAL A 21 -5.99 -0.80 4.46
CA VAL A 21 -4.55 -0.68 4.71
C VAL A 21 -4.25 0.76 5.11
N ARG A 22 -3.69 0.93 6.32
CA ARG A 22 -3.12 2.21 6.74
C ARG A 22 -1.66 2.26 6.30
N SER A 23 -1.36 3.14 5.36
CA SER A 23 0.00 3.36 4.84
C SER A 23 0.51 4.74 5.23
N ASP A 24 1.82 4.88 5.46
CA ASP A 24 2.45 6.22 5.58
C ASP A 24 2.71 6.77 4.17
N LEU A 25 1.84 7.66 3.71
CA LEU A 25 1.95 8.34 2.42
C LEU A 25 2.30 9.83 2.56
N ASN A 26 2.76 10.25 3.75
CA ASN A 26 3.18 11.62 4.00
C ASN A 26 4.58 11.87 3.41
N VAL A 27 4.65 12.12 2.10
CA VAL A 27 5.89 12.37 1.34
C VAL A 27 6.15 13.87 1.15
N PRO A 28 7.42 14.28 1.00
CA PRO A 28 7.74 15.67 0.66
C PRO A 28 7.24 16.01 -0.76
N LEU A 29 6.75 17.23 -0.90
CA LEU A 29 6.28 17.79 -2.16
C LEU A 29 7.08 19.06 -2.49
N GLU A 30 7.46 19.20 -3.75
CA GLU A 30 7.95 20.43 -4.35
C GLU A 30 6.87 21.01 -5.26
N TYR A 31 6.73 22.33 -5.30
CA TYR A 31 5.78 22.98 -6.18
C TYR A 31 6.53 23.56 -7.37
N LEU A 32 6.16 23.09 -8.57
CA LEU A 32 6.65 23.59 -9.84
C LEU A 32 5.78 24.75 -10.32
N ASP A 33 6.18 25.40 -11.41
CA ASP A 33 5.43 26.48 -12.04
C ASP A 33 3.95 26.11 -12.22
N GLY A 34 3.07 27.04 -11.86
CA GLY A 34 1.62 26.79 -11.86
C GLY A 34 1.11 26.01 -10.65
N ASN A 35 1.88 25.91 -9.55
CA ASN A 35 1.52 25.20 -8.31
C ASN A 35 1.29 23.69 -8.48
N ILE A 36 1.98 23.08 -9.45
CA ILE A 36 1.91 21.63 -9.66
C ILE A 36 2.78 20.95 -8.60
N ALA A 37 2.16 20.12 -7.76
CA ALA A 37 2.87 19.34 -6.75
C ALA A 37 3.64 18.18 -7.41
N HIS A 38 4.93 18.11 -7.13
CA HIS A 38 5.85 17.06 -7.57
C HIS A 38 6.41 16.34 -6.34
N ILE A 39 6.41 15.01 -6.35
CA ILE A 39 6.98 14.21 -5.26
C ILE A 39 8.50 14.19 -5.45
N SER A 40 9.24 14.85 -4.57
CA SER A 40 10.71 14.92 -4.66
C SER A 40 11.41 13.70 -4.05
N ASP A 41 10.76 13.00 -3.11
CA ASP A 41 11.22 11.71 -2.58
C ASP A 41 10.05 10.73 -2.43
N PRO A 42 10.00 9.67 -3.27
CA PRO A 42 8.93 8.68 -3.22
C PRO A 42 9.16 7.56 -2.18
N GLY A 43 10.20 7.64 -1.34
CA GLY A 43 10.66 6.54 -0.48
C GLY A 43 9.55 5.89 0.36
N ARG A 44 8.65 6.67 0.97
CA ARG A 44 7.55 6.14 1.79
C ARG A 44 6.45 5.45 0.99
N ILE A 45 6.20 5.93 -0.24
CA ILE A 45 5.30 5.27 -1.18
C ILE A 45 5.90 3.90 -1.54
N VAL A 46 7.17 3.88 -1.94
CA VAL A 46 7.87 2.65 -2.33
C VAL A 46 7.91 1.64 -1.17
N ALA A 47 8.13 2.10 0.06
CA ALA A 47 8.11 1.25 1.24
C ALA A 47 6.75 0.55 1.48
N SER A 48 5.65 1.16 1.03
CA SER A 48 4.30 0.59 1.16
C SER A 48 3.96 -0.43 0.06
N VAL A 49 4.70 -0.42 -1.06
CA VAL A 49 4.40 -1.24 -2.25
C VAL A 49 4.38 -2.75 -1.97
N PRO A 50 5.33 -3.35 -1.23
CA PRO A 50 5.33 -4.81 -1.00
C PRO A 50 4.05 -5.31 -0.33
N THR A 51 3.55 -4.59 0.68
CA THR A 51 2.31 -4.90 1.38
C THR A 51 1.11 -4.85 0.44
N ILE A 52 1.00 -3.78 -0.35
CA ILE A 52 -0.11 -3.60 -1.30
C ILE A 52 -0.07 -4.68 -2.38
N ARG A 53 1.11 -5.00 -2.92
CA ARG A 53 1.29 -6.06 -3.92
C ARG A 53 0.91 -7.44 -3.39
N ALA A 54 1.28 -7.76 -2.15
CA ALA A 54 0.93 -9.03 -1.53
C ALA A 54 -0.59 -9.19 -1.38
N LEU A 55 -1.28 -8.15 -0.92
CA LEU A 55 -2.74 -8.16 -0.79
C LEU A 55 -3.47 -8.20 -2.14
N ALA A 56 -3.00 -7.40 -3.12
CA ALA A 56 -3.58 -7.40 -4.47
C ALA A 56 -3.37 -8.74 -5.19
N GLY A 57 -2.21 -9.38 -5.00
CA GLY A 57 -1.90 -10.70 -5.55
C GLY A 57 -2.61 -11.87 -4.85
N ALA A 58 -3.18 -11.65 -3.67
CA ALA A 58 -3.91 -12.65 -2.91
C ALA A 58 -5.41 -12.71 -3.24
N GLY A 59 -5.90 -11.77 -4.07
CA GLY A 59 -7.22 -11.86 -4.71
C GLY A 59 -7.20 -12.73 -5.97
N PRO A 60 -8.37 -13.15 -6.48
CA PRO A 60 -8.43 -13.77 -7.81
C PRO A 60 -7.95 -12.74 -8.83
N ARG A 61 -7.05 -13.13 -9.74
CA ARG A 61 -6.73 -12.26 -10.89
C ARG A 61 -8.02 -12.06 -11.67
N SER A 62 -8.47 -10.82 -11.83
CA SER A 62 -9.49 -10.49 -12.81
C SER A 62 -8.93 -10.88 -14.18
N SER A 63 -9.53 -11.92 -14.77
CA SER A 63 -9.35 -12.31 -16.17
C SER A 63 -9.73 -11.19 -17.11
#